data_AF-R9MIW9-F1
#
_entry.id   AF-R9MIW9-F1
#
_cell.length_a   1.000
_cell.length_b   1.000
_cell.length_c   1.000
_cell.angle_alpha   90.00
_cell.angle_beta   90.00
_cell.angle_gamma   90.00
#
_symmetry.space_group_name_H-M   'P 1'
#
loop_
_entity.id
_entity.type
_entity.pdbx_description
1 polymer ?
#
loop_
_entity_poly.entity_id
_entity_poly.type
_entity_poly.pdbx_seq_one_letter_code
_entity_poly.pdbx_strand_id
1 'polypeptide(L)'
;MPFDTQIVVTKQLRKETHRALRILSKHVNEDDVRAFIEDAAQMSEPGDRNNVDAVLQVSVSANKDIYEAIRRCDKAMCDALRELMKEDFEKQEQETKQEILLATIKNLMDTMKWTAEQAMTAMKIPDADKGKYIAKL
;
A
#
# COMPACT_ATOMS: atom_id res chain seq x y z
N MET A 1 -28.19 3.49 -1.94
CA MET A 1 -29.17 3.34 -0.84
C MET A 1 -28.41 2.98 0.42
N PRO A 2 -28.64 3.64 1.56
CA PRO A 2 -28.21 3.12 2.85
C PRO A 2 -28.99 1.84 3.16
N PHE A 3 -28.39 0.92 3.90
CA PHE A 3 -29.01 -0.33 4.34
C PHE A 3 -28.90 -0.44 5.87
N ASP A 4 -29.89 -1.09 6.49
CA ASP A 4 -29.92 -1.25 7.94
C ASP A 4 -28.80 -2.19 8.38
N THR A 5 -27.86 -1.67 9.16
CA THR A 5 -26.75 -2.44 9.75
C THR A 5 -26.82 -2.35 11.25
N GLN A 6 -26.85 -3.50 11.92
CA GLN A 6 -26.77 -3.59 13.37
C GLN A 6 -25.48 -4.29 13.76
N ILE A 7 -24.64 -3.62 14.54
CA ILE A 7 -23.43 -4.21 15.12
C ILE A 7 -23.75 -4.63 16.56
N VAL A 8 -23.69 -5.93 16.84
CA VAL A 8 -23.90 -6.49 18.18
C VAL A 8 -22.55 -6.92 18.76
N VAL A 9 -22.13 -6.27 19.84
CA VAL A 9 -20.89 -6.60 20.55
C VAL A 9 -21.17 -7.70 21.58
N THR A 10 -20.66 -8.90 21.35
CA THR A 10 -20.89 -10.06 22.23
C THR A 10 -19.86 -10.19 23.35
N LYS A 11 -18.62 -9.73 23.13
CA LYS A 11 -17.53 -9.80 24.12
C LYS A 11 -16.43 -8.79 23.83
N GLN A 12 -15.74 -8.35 24.89
CA GLN A 12 -14.49 -7.59 24.78
C GLN A 12 -13.32 -8.51 24.42
N LEU A 13 -12.47 -8.06 23.51
CA LEU A 13 -11.26 -8.77 23.08
C LEU A 13 -10.09 -8.50 24.04
N ARG A 14 -9.20 -9.49 24.20
CA ARG A 14 -7.99 -9.35 25.00
C ARG A 14 -6.93 -8.54 24.26
N LYS A 15 -6.33 -7.57 24.96
CA LYS A 15 -5.36 -6.64 24.39
C LYS A 15 -4.07 -7.33 23.92
N GLU A 16 -3.61 -8.37 24.63
CA GLU A 16 -2.37 -9.05 24.25
C GLU A 16 -2.54 -9.90 22.99
N THR A 17 -3.72 -10.48 22.78
CA THR A 17 -3.99 -11.44 21.70
C THR A 17 -4.42 -10.76 20.40
N HIS A 18 -4.96 -9.54 20.46
CA HIS A 18 -5.56 -8.85 19.30
C HIS A 18 -4.82 -7.56 18.94
N ARG A 19 -3.48 -7.61 18.93
CA ARG A 19 -2.62 -6.45 18.63
C ARG A 19 -2.87 -5.87 17.25
N ALA A 20 -3.14 -6.72 16.25
CA ALA A 20 -3.49 -6.30 14.89
C ALA A 20 -4.69 -5.33 14.85
N LEU A 21 -5.71 -5.53 15.69
CA LEU A 21 -6.87 -4.63 15.75
C LEU A 21 -6.55 -3.30 16.44
N ARG A 22 -5.57 -3.29 17.34
CA ARG A 22 -5.14 -2.07 18.02
C ARG A 22 -4.37 -1.15 17.09
N ILE A 23 -3.49 -1.69 16.26
CA ILE A 23 -2.77 -0.90 15.26
C ILE A 23 -3.68 -0.35 14.16
N LEU A 24 -4.87 -0.94 13.94
CA LEU A 24 -5.88 -0.39 13.02
C LEU A 24 -6.70 0.76 13.63
N SER A 25 -6.48 1.08 14.91
CA SER A 25 -7.18 2.20 15.54
C SER A 25 -6.62 3.55 15.07
N LYS A 26 -7.42 4.61 15.16
CA LYS A 26 -7.00 5.99 14.81
C LYS A 26 -5.89 6.58 15.71
N HIS A 27 -5.68 5.99 16.87
CA HIS A 27 -4.69 6.42 17.84
C HIS A 27 -3.90 5.20 18.28
N VAL A 28 -2.87 4.88 17.50
CA VAL A 28 -2.00 3.75 17.78
C VAL A 28 -0.96 4.17 18.81
N ASN A 29 -0.61 3.26 19.71
CA ASN A 29 0.52 3.46 20.61
C ASN A 29 1.81 2.91 19.98
N GLU A 30 2.94 3.59 20.16
CA GLU A 30 4.22 3.17 19.59
C GLU A 30 4.62 1.76 20.04
N ASP A 31 4.35 1.42 21.30
CA ASP A 31 4.62 0.08 21.84
C ASP A 31 3.79 -1.01 21.15
N ASP A 32 2.54 -0.71 20.76
CA ASP A 32 1.70 -1.66 20.02
C ASP A 32 2.24 -1.88 18.60
N VAL A 33 2.75 -0.82 17.96
CA VAL A 33 3.41 -0.92 16.64
C VAL A 33 4.68 -1.74 16.74
N ARG A 34 5.50 -1.51 17.76
CA ARG A 34 6.73 -2.25 18.01
C ARG A 34 6.47 -3.73 18.22
N ALA A 35 5.54 -4.05 19.10
CA ALA A 35 5.19 -5.43 19.37
C ALA A 35 4.59 -6.11 18.13
N PHE A 36 3.78 -5.40 17.34
CA PHE A 36 3.23 -5.94 16.09
C PHE A 36 4.30 -6.25 15.05
N ILE A 37 5.30 -5.37 14.87
CA ILE A 37 6.37 -5.57 13.89
C ILE A 37 7.29 -6.72 14.30
N GLU A 38 7.56 -6.87 15.60
CA GLU A 38 8.28 -8.05 16.12
C GLU A 38 7.50 -9.34 15.88
N ASP A 39 6.19 -9.35 16.16
CA ASP A 39 5.31 -10.50 15.91
C ASP A 39 5.27 -10.82 14.40
N ALA A 40 5.12 -9.80 13.55
CA ALA A 40 5.12 -9.90 12.10
C ALA A 40 6.43 -10.46 11.53
N ALA A 41 7.58 -10.08 12.10
CA ALA A 41 8.88 -10.58 11.67
C ALA A 41 9.07 -12.08 11.94
N GLN A 42 8.36 -12.64 12.94
CA GLN A 42 8.36 -14.09 13.21
C GLN A 42 7.45 -14.87 12.26
N MET A 43 6.48 -14.21 11.63
CA MET A 43 5.52 -14.83 10.71
C MET A 43 6.18 -15.03 9.33
N SER A 44 6.63 -16.27 9.09
CA SER A 44 7.38 -16.64 7.87
C SER A 44 6.50 -17.22 6.77
N GLU A 45 5.23 -17.53 7.06
CA GLU A 45 4.34 -18.18 6.10
C GLU A 45 3.82 -17.18 5.05
N PRO A 46 3.70 -17.57 3.76
CA PRO A 46 3.23 -16.69 2.70
C PRO A 46 1.83 -16.12 2.95
N GLY A 47 0.93 -16.92 3.55
CA GLY A 47 -0.42 -16.48 3.88
C GLY A 47 -0.44 -15.44 5.01
N ASP A 48 0.41 -15.62 6.01
CA ASP A 48 0.52 -14.69 7.13
C ASP A 48 1.15 -13.36 6.71
N ARG A 49 2.16 -13.39 5.83
CA ARG A 49 2.75 -12.16 5.27
C ARG A 49 1.72 -11.29 4.56
N ASN A 50 0.86 -11.87 3.73
CA ASN A 50 -0.20 -11.11 3.05
C ASN A 50 -1.19 -10.48 4.05
N ASN A 51 -1.56 -11.22 5.10
CA ASN A 51 -2.46 -10.70 6.13
C ASN A 51 -1.82 -9.56 6.93
N VAL A 52 -0.55 -9.73 7.31
CA VAL A 52 0.25 -8.73 8.01
C VAL A 52 0.39 -7.47 7.16
N ASP A 53 0.71 -7.61 5.87
CA ASP A 53 0.94 -6.47 5.00
C ASP A 53 -0.36 -5.67 4.76
N ALA A 54 -1.49 -6.36 4.55
CA ALA A 54 -2.78 -5.70 4.45
C ALA A 54 -3.14 -4.88 5.71
N VAL A 55 -2.87 -5.45 6.90
CA VAL A 55 -3.10 -4.75 8.18
C VAL A 55 -2.13 -3.57 8.33
N LEU A 56 -0.86 -3.75 7.96
CA LEU A 56 0.18 -2.74 8.05
C LEU A 56 -0.12 -1.56 7.11
N GLN A 57 -0.53 -1.82 5.86
CA GLN A 57 -0.91 -0.83 4.87
C GLN A 57 -2.03 0.08 5.39
N VAL A 58 -3.10 -0.51 5.93
CA VAL A 58 -4.23 0.26 6.49
C VAL A 58 -3.79 1.04 7.73
N SER A 59 -2.99 0.44 8.60
CA SER A 59 -2.50 1.10 9.81
C SER A 59 -1.60 2.29 9.52
N VAL A 60 -0.64 2.14 8.59
CA VAL A 60 0.27 3.21 8.14
C VAL A 60 -0.51 4.33 7.46
N SER A 61 -1.49 3.98 6.62
CA SER A 61 -2.34 4.97 5.96
C SER A 61 -3.12 5.83 6.97
N ALA A 62 -3.60 5.21 8.05
CA ALA A 62 -4.35 5.90 9.10
C ALA A 62 -3.46 6.65 10.12
N ASN A 63 -2.22 6.19 10.35
CA ASN A 63 -1.35 6.65 11.45
C ASN A 63 0.08 6.99 11.00
N LYS A 64 0.22 7.61 9.82
CA LYS A 64 1.51 7.84 9.15
C LYS A 64 2.55 8.52 10.04
N ASP A 65 2.16 9.52 10.83
CA ASP A 65 3.07 10.30 11.67
C ASP A 65 3.81 9.45 12.71
N ILE A 66 3.12 8.48 13.32
CA ILE A 66 3.67 7.58 14.34
C ILE A 66 4.66 6.61 13.69
N TYR A 67 4.28 6.03 12.55
CA TYR A 67 5.15 5.13 11.80
C TYR A 67 6.41 5.85 11.30
N GLU A 68 6.30 7.10 10.86
CA GLU A 68 7.45 7.92 10.49
C GLU A 68 8.34 8.26 11.69
N ALA A 69 7.76 8.59 12.85
CA ALA A 69 8.51 8.88 14.06
C ALA A 69 9.32 7.65 14.53
N ILE A 70 8.68 6.48 14.59
CA ILE A 70 9.33 5.21 14.94
C ILE A 70 10.44 4.88 13.93
N ARG A 71 10.17 5.03 12.63
CA ARG A 71 11.15 4.81 11.57
C ARG A 71 12.39 5.71 11.69
N ARG A 72 12.23 6.94 12.18
CA ARG A 72 13.34 7.89 12.38
C ARG A 72 14.15 7.59 13.64
N CYS A 73 13.52 7.06 14.69
CA CYS A 73 14.15 6.81 15.98
C CYS A 73 14.87 5.46 16.07
N ASP A 74 14.38 4.43 15.38
CA ASP A 74 14.86 3.07 15.57
C ASP A 74 15.35 2.43 14.26
N LYS A 75 16.67 2.28 14.14
CA LYS A 75 17.33 1.83 12.91
C LYS A 75 17.07 0.34 12.64
N ALA A 76 16.99 -0.48 13.69
CA ALA A 76 16.68 -1.91 13.56
C ALA A 76 15.23 -2.11 13.12
N MET A 77 14.33 -1.30 13.67
CA MET A 77 12.91 -1.35 13.32
C MET A 77 12.63 -0.75 11.94
N CYS A 78 13.41 0.26 11.51
CA CYS A 78 13.35 0.79 10.16
C CYS A 78 13.62 -0.30 9.10
N ASP A 79 14.53 -1.23 9.36
CA ASP A 79 14.84 -2.31 8.42
C ASP A 79 13.71 -3.35 8.39
N ALA A 80 13.16 -3.75 9.54
CA ALA A 80 12.00 -4.64 9.61
C ALA A 80 10.74 -4.04 8.94
N LEU A 81 10.44 -2.77 9.21
CA LEU A 81 9.38 -2.02 8.52
C LEU A 81 9.64 -1.94 7.03
N ARG A 82 10.88 -1.67 6.63
CA ARG A 82 11.24 -1.54 5.21
C ARG A 82 11.16 -2.87 4.48
N GLU A 83 11.51 -3.98 5.13
CA GLU A 83 11.39 -5.33 4.58
C GLU A 83 9.92 -5.73 4.45
N LEU A 84 9.10 -5.46 5.48
CA LEU A 84 7.65 -5.67 5.44
C LEU A 84 6.97 -4.81 4.37
N MET A 85 7.39 -3.56 4.18
CA MET A 85 6.79 -2.64 3.20
C MET A 85 7.42 -2.71 1.80
N LYS A 86 8.45 -3.54 1.57
CA LYS A 86 9.23 -3.51 0.32
C LYS A 86 8.54 -4.17 -0.87
N GLU A 87 7.61 -5.09 -0.64
CA GLU A 87 7.10 -5.93 -1.73
C GLU A 87 5.91 -5.31 -2.48
N ASP A 88 5.08 -4.48 -1.83
CA ASP A 88 3.85 -3.99 -2.44
C ASP A 88 3.80 -2.47 -2.74
N PHE A 89 4.53 -1.60 -2.03
CA PHE A 89 4.51 -0.17 -2.34
C PHE A 89 5.13 0.17 -3.70
N GLU A 90 6.24 -0.47 -4.08
CA GLU A 90 6.88 -0.21 -5.37
C GLU A 90 6.04 -0.74 -6.53
N LYS A 91 5.41 -1.90 -6.38
CA LYS A 91 4.49 -2.45 -7.40
C LYS A 91 3.25 -1.61 -7.54
N GLN A 92 2.59 -1.26 -6.44
CA GLN A 92 1.36 -0.48 -6.49
C GLN A 92 1.62 0.93 -7.01
N GLU A 93 2.74 1.57 -6.67
CA GLU A 93 3.14 2.86 -7.23
C GLU A 93 3.48 2.74 -8.73
N GLN A 94 4.18 1.69 -9.15
CA GLN A 94 4.48 1.45 -10.57
C GLN A 94 3.22 1.15 -11.38
N GLU A 95 2.30 0.34 -10.86
CA GLU A 95 1.02 0.02 -11.49
C GLU A 95 0.14 1.28 -11.59
N THR A 96 0.02 2.05 -10.51
CA THR A 96 -0.71 3.32 -10.51
C THR A 96 -0.11 4.31 -11.51
N LYS A 97 1.22 4.44 -11.56
CA LYS A 97 1.92 5.27 -12.56
C LYS A 97 1.66 4.77 -13.99
N GLN A 98 1.67 3.46 -14.20
CA GLN A 98 1.37 2.87 -15.51
C GLN A 98 -0.08 3.13 -15.93
N GLU A 99 -1.04 2.98 -15.01
CA GLU A 99 -2.46 3.24 -15.28
C GLU A 99 -2.73 4.70 -15.59
N ILE A 100 -2.17 5.63 -14.82
CA ILE A 100 -2.27 7.08 -15.09
C ILE A 100 -1.69 7.42 -16.47
N LEU A 101 -0.53 6.83 -16.80
CA LEU A 101 0.13 7.07 -18.09
C LEU A 101 -0.72 6.53 -19.24
N LEU A 102 -1.28 5.32 -19.11
CA LEU A 102 -2.19 4.72 -20.09
C LEU A 102 -3.46 5.54 -20.27
N ALA A 103 -4.09 5.99 -19.18
CA ALA A 103 -5.27 6.84 -19.23
C ALA A 103 -4.98 8.17 -19.95
N THR A 104 -3.81 8.76 -19.71
CA THR A 104 -3.37 9.99 -20.38
C THR A 104 -3.14 9.77 -21.87
N ILE A 105 -2.51 8.66 -22.26
CA ILE A 105 -2.32 8.30 -23.69
C ILE A 105 -3.68 8.16 -24.38
N LYS A 106 -4.62 7.41 -23.78
CA LYS A 106 -5.97 7.25 -24.33
C LYS A 106 -6.69 8.58 -24.48
N ASN A 107 -6.61 9.46 -23.49
CA ASN A 107 -7.23 10.78 -23.56
C ASN A 107 -6.62 11.67 -24.67
N LEU A 108 -5.30 11.62 -24.86
CA LEU A 108 -4.64 12.32 -25.97
C LEU A 108 -5.04 11.76 -27.34
N MET A 109 -5.20 10.44 -27.45
CA MET A 109 -5.69 9.78 -28.67
C MET A 109 -7.12 10.22 -29.00
N ASP A 110 -8.00 10.27 -28.00
CA ASP A 110 -9.40 10.67 -28.20
C ASP A 110 -9.56 12.17 -28.48
N THR A 111 -8.86 13.02 -27.71
CA THR A 111 -9.00 14.48 -27.77
C THR A 111 -8.25 15.08 -28.96
N MET A 112 -7.02 14.62 -29.22
CA MET A 112 -6.16 15.19 -30.27
C MET A 112 -6.10 14.34 -31.55
N LYS A 113 -6.83 13.22 -31.62
CA LYS A 113 -6.79 12.26 -32.74
C LYS A 113 -5.38 11.70 -33.00
N TRP A 114 -4.51 11.74 -32.00
CA TRP A 114 -3.14 11.26 -32.12
C TRP A 114 -3.09 9.74 -32.13
N THR A 115 -2.06 9.18 -32.78
CA THR A 115 -1.75 7.76 -32.62
C THR A 115 -1.10 7.51 -31.25
N ALA A 116 -1.17 6.26 -30.78
CA ALA A 116 -0.50 5.86 -29.54
C ALA A 116 0.98 6.26 -29.51
N GLU A 117 1.70 6.07 -30.62
CA GLU A 117 3.11 6.46 -30.75
C GLU A 117 3.33 7.98 -30.66
N GLN A 118 2.45 8.78 -31.25
CA GLN A 118 2.52 10.24 -31.18
C GLN A 118 2.27 10.74 -29.75
N ALA A 119 1.26 10.19 -29.07
CA ALA A 119 0.97 10.50 -27.68
C ALA A 119 2.11 10.10 -26.73
N MET A 120 2.70 8.91 -26.92
CA MET A 120 3.85 8.46 -26.12
C MET A 120 5.11 9.30 -26.38
N THR A 121 5.31 9.76 -27.62
CA THR A 121 6.43 10.65 -27.98
C THR A 121 6.23 12.04 -27.38
N ALA A 122 5.01 12.57 -27.37
CA ALA A 122 4.68 13.83 -26.69
C ALA A 122 4.92 13.75 -25.17
N MET A 123 4.65 12.59 -24.57
CA MET A 123 4.95 12.33 -23.15
C MET A 123 6.41 11.94 -22.88
N LYS A 124 7.28 11.95 -23.89
CA LYS A 124 8.72 11.63 -23.79
C LYS A 124 8.99 10.26 -23.13
N ILE A 125 8.14 9.27 -23.40
CA ILE A 125 8.35 7.90 -22.91
C ILE A 125 9.55 7.28 -23.65
N PRO A 126 10.53 6.67 -22.95
CA PRO A 126 11.66 5.99 -23.58
C PRO A 126 11.21 4.86 -24.50
N ASP A 127 11.87 4.70 -25.65
CA ASP A 127 11.51 3.67 -26.65
C ASP A 127 11.55 2.25 -26.08
N ALA A 128 12.43 1.98 -25.12
CA ALA A 128 12.53 0.70 -24.42
C ALA A 128 11.26 0.33 -23.63
N ASP A 129 10.48 1.31 -23.19
CA ASP A 129 9.25 1.11 -22.42
C ASP A 129 7.99 1.24 -23.26
N LYS A 130 8.05 1.87 -24.44
CA LYS A 130 6.89 2.00 -25.36
C LYS A 130 6.24 0.66 -25.67
N GLY A 131 7.03 -0.40 -25.88
CA GLY A 131 6.50 -1.75 -26.14
C GLY A 131 5.59 -2.29 -25.03
N LYS A 132 5.84 -1.91 -23.76
CA LYS A 132 5.01 -2.33 -22.61
C LYS A 132 3.65 -1.64 -22.61
N TYR A 133 3.58 -0.39 -23.07
CA TYR A 133 2.34 0.38 -23.13
C TYR A 133 1.52 0.07 -24.38
N ILE A 134 2.16 -0.16 -25.53
CA ILE A 134 1.49 -0.57 -26.78
C ILE A 134 0.73 -1.89 -26.58
N ALA A 135 1.30 -2.85 -25.84
CA ALA A 135 0.62 -4.12 -25.55
C ALA A 135 -0.61 -3.99 -24.62
N LYS A 136 -0.77 -2.85 -23.93
CA LYS A 136 -1.84 -2.58 -22.96
C LYS A 136 -2.87 -1.55 -23.45
N LEU A 137 -2.65 -0.92 -24.61
CA LEU A 137 -3.53 0.10 -25.21
C LEU A 137 -4.61 -0.54 -26.07
#